data_AF-A0A556M8Z9-F1
#
_entry.id   AF-A0A556M8Z9-F1
#
_cell.length_a   1.000
_cell.length_b   1.000
_cell.length_c   1.000
_cell.angle_alpha   90.00
_cell.angle_beta   90.00
_cell.angle_gamma   90.00
#
_symmetry.space_group_name_H-M   'P 1'
#
loop_
_entity.id
_entity.type
_entity.pdbx_description
1 polymer ?
#
loop_
_entity_poly.entity_id
_entity_poly.type
_entity_poly.pdbx_seq_one_letter_code
_entity_poly.pdbx_strand_id
1 'polypeptide(L)' 'METILFKVEKVLRNIRARRCEMNLTQYDMADKLSMSQHGYGKIENGFSQLSIERFMAIAEALDTPFTHFIDV' A
#
# COMPACT_ATOMS: atom_id res chain seq x y z
N MET A 1 -20.59 -5.23 -12.64
CA MET A 1 -20.47 -4.74 -11.25
C MET A 1 -19.06 -5.06 -10.79
N GLU A 2 -18.33 -4.07 -10.30
CA GLU A 2 -16.94 -4.23 -9.87
C GLU A 2 -16.87 -5.09 -8.60
N THR A 3 -16.02 -6.12 -8.58
CA THR A 3 -15.91 -7.06 -7.45
C THR A 3 -15.04 -6.47 -6.33
N ILE A 4 -15.24 -6.92 -5.09
CA ILE A 4 -14.42 -6.49 -3.95
C ILE A 4 -12.92 -6.72 -4.22
N LEU A 5 -12.58 -7.85 -4.84
CA LEU A 5 -11.20 -8.18 -5.20
C LEU A 5 -10.58 -7.13 -6.12
N PHE A 6 -11.30 -6.71 -7.17
CA PHE A 6 -10.81 -5.69 -8.10
C PHE A 6 -10.57 -4.34 -7.40
N LYS A 7 -11.43 -3.96 -6.45
CA LYS A 7 -11.25 -2.74 -5.66
C LYS A 7 -9.98 -2.78 -4.81
N VAL A 8 -9.71 -3.92 -4.16
CA VAL A 8 -8.47 -4.11 -3.37
C VAL A 8 -7.23 -4.03 -4.25
N GLU A 9 -7.24 -4.67 -5.42
CA GLU A 9 -6.13 -4.58 -6.38
C GLU A 9 -5.88 -3.13 -6.83
N LYS A 10 -6.95 -2.34 -7.00
CA LYS A 10 -6.83 -0.92 -7.34
C LYS A 10 -6.15 -0.11 -6.24
N VAL A 11 -6.54 -0.33 -4.98
CA VAL A 11 -5.89 0.27 -3.80
C VAL A 11 -4.40 -0.07 -3.77
N LEU A 12 -4.04 -1.35 -3.95
CA LEU A 12 -2.64 -1.79 -3.95
C LEU A 12 -1.82 -1.16 -5.10
N ARG A 13 -2.41 -1.03 -6.29
CA ARG A 13 -1.78 -0.31 -7.41
C ARG A 13 -1.55 1.15 -7.09
N ASN A 14 -2.52 1.83 -6.47
CA ASN A 14 -2.41 3.24 -6.09
C ASN A 14 -1.32 3.45 -5.04
N ILE A 15 -1.23 2.57 -4.03
CA ILE A 15 -0.13 2.56 -3.04
C ILE A 15 1.22 2.45 -3.74
N ARG A 16 1.36 1.48 -4.65
CA ARG A 16 2.60 1.27 -5.40
C ARG A 16 2.96 2.47 -6.26
N ALA A 17 1.99 3.07 -6.94
CA ALA A 17 2.20 4.25 -7.78
C ALA A 17 2.72 5.42 -6.93
N ARG A 18 2.04 5.74 -5.82
CA ARG A 18 2.43 6.80 -4.91
C ARG A 18 3.83 6.58 -4.32
N ARG A 19 4.14 5.34 -3.91
CA ARG A 19 5.48 4.97 -3.45
C ARG A 19 6.55 5.29 -4.51
N CYS A 20 6.32 4.90 -5.76
CA CYS A 20 7.23 5.18 -6.86
C CYS A 20 7.36 6.68 -7.17
N GLU A 21 6.28 7.45 -7.10
CA GLU A 21 6.31 8.92 -7.25
C GLU A 21 7.18 9.60 -6.20
N MET A 22 7.23 9.04 -4.99
CA MET A 22 8.09 9.50 -3.90
C MET A 22 9.54 8.98 -4.01
N ASN A 23 9.87 8.23 -5.06
CA ASN A 23 11.16 7.54 -5.24
C ASN A 23 11.53 6.59 -4.08
N LEU A 24 10.52 6.02 -3.41
CA LEU A 24 10.72 5.07 -2.32
C LEU A 24 10.80 3.64 -2.86
N THR A 25 11.70 2.84 -2.33
CA THR A 25 11.77 1.40 -2.55
C THR A 25 10.83 0.65 -1.61
N GLN A 26 10.62 -0.64 -1.88
CA GLN A 26 9.91 -1.51 -0.93
C GLN A 26 10.69 -1.70 0.39
N TYR A 27 12.02 -1.54 0.35
CA TYR A 27 12.84 -1.56 1.56
C TYR A 27 12.59 -0.32 2.41
N ASP A 28 12.54 0.86 1.79
CA ASP A 28 12.28 2.13 2.51
C ASP A 28 10.91 2.12 3.19
N MET A 29 9.89 1.56 2.53
CA MET A 29 8.56 1.39 3.15
C MET A 29 8.59 0.41 4.31
N ALA A 30 9.30 -0.71 4.16
CA ALA A 30 9.41 -1.70 5.20
C ALA A 30 10.12 -1.13 6.44
N ASP A 31 11.18 -0.33 6.25
CA ASP A 31 11.88 0.39 7.31
C ASP A 31 10.95 1.38 8.03
N LYS A 32 10.25 2.24 7.27
CA LYS A 32 9.24 3.18 7.82
C LYS A 32 8.14 2.48 8.63
N LEU A 33 7.75 1.28 8.25
CA LEU A 33 6.65 0.51 8.86
C LEU A 33 7.12 -0.50 9.91
N SER A 34 8.43 -0.48 10.26
CA SER A 34 9.06 -1.43 11.18
C SER A 34 8.72 -2.89 10.84
N MET A 35 8.86 -3.26 9.57
CA MET A 35 8.56 -4.61 9.07
C MET A 35 9.63 -5.11 8.10
N SER A 36 9.57 -6.40 7.73
CA SER A 36 10.51 -6.94 6.73
C SER A 36 10.14 -6.49 5.32
N GLN A 37 11.15 -6.27 4.47
CA GLN A 37 10.96 -5.94 3.06
C GLN A 37 10.08 -6.99 2.35
N HIS A 38 10.27 -8.28 2.67
CA HIS A 38 9.47 -9.36 2.12
C HIS A 38 8.00 -9.28 2.57
N GLY A 39 7.77 -8.90 3.83
CA GLY A 39 6.42 -8.69 4.36
C GLY A 39 5.70 -7.55 3.64
N TYR A 40 6.34 -6.39 3.50
CA TYR A 40 5.77 -5.27 2.75
C TYR A 40 5.53 -5.64 1.28
N GLY A 41 6.51 -6.27 0.64
CA GLY A 41 6.40 -6.70 -0.75
C GLY A 41 5.26 -7.70 -1.00
N LYS A 42 4.96 -8.59 -0.05
CA LYS A 42 3.79 -9.47 -0.16
C LYS A 42 2.47 -8.71 -0.10
N ILE A 43 2.37 -7.71 0.77
CA ILE A 43 1.18 -6.85 0.86
C ILE A 43 0.99 -6.08 -0.44
N GLU A 44 2.01 -5.33 -0.88
CA GLU A 44 1.92 -4.47 -2.07
C GLU A 44 1.62 -5.24 -3.35
N ASN A 45 2.13 -6.47 -3.47
CA ASN A 45 1.86 -7.34 -4.62
C ASN A 45 0.58 -8.20 -4.47
N GLY A 46 -0.19 -8.04 -3.38
CA GLY A 46 -1.45 -8.74 -3.18
C GLY A 46 -1.33 -10.21 -2.73
N PHE A 47 -0.14 -10.69 -2.36
CA PHE A 47 0.10 -12.04 -1.83
C PHE A 47 -0.27 -12.19 -0.34
N SER A 48 -0.55 -11.09 0.35
CA SER A 48 -1.02 -11.09 1.73
C SER A 48 -2.12 -10.07 1.90
N GLN A 49 -3.10 -10.37 2.76
CA GLN A 49 -4.20 -9.44 3.03
C GLN A 49 -3.66 -8.13 3.62
N LEU A 50 -4.19 -7.02 3.12
CA LEU A 50 -3.97 -5.70 3.67
C LEU A 50 -5.01 -5.45 4.76
N SER A 51 -4.57 -5.40 6.03
CA SER A 51 -5.45 -4.98 7.13
C SER A 51 -5.69 -3.47 7.08
N ILE A 52 -6.80 -3.01 7.67
CA ILE A 52 -7.12 -1.57 7.75
C ILE A 52 -6.03 -0.82 8.53
N GLU A 53 -5.53 -1.37 9.64
CA GLU A 53 -4.44 -0.78 10.41
C GLU A 53 -3.18 -0.59 9.55
N ARG A 54 -2.78 -1.61 8.78
CA ARG A 54 -1.63 -1.51 7.89
C ARG A 54 -1.87 -0.55 6.74
N PHE A 55 -3.09 -0.48 6.23
CA PHE A 55 -3.45 0.47 5.19
C PHE A 55 -3.30 1.92 5.69
N MET A 56 -3.78 2.23 6.89
CA MET A 56 -3.62 3.54 7.50
C MET A 56 -2.14 3.88 7.72
N ALA A 57 -1.35 2.94 8.26
CA ALA A 57 0.09 3.14 8.46
C ALA A 57 0.85 3.36 7.14
N ILE A 58 0.49 2.64 6.07
CA ILE A 58 1.06 2.84 4.73
C ILE A 58 0.72 4.24 4.20
N ALA A 59 -0.53 4.68 4.38
CA ALA A 59 -0.97 6.01 3.96
C ALA A 59 -0.18 7.12 4.67
N GLU A 60 0.00 7.00 5.99
CA GLU A 60 0.85 7.91 6.78
C GLU A 60 2.31 7.88 6.33
N ALA A 61 2.88 6.69 6.08
CA ALA A 61 4.27 6.56 5.61
C ALA A 61 4.50 7.17 4.22
N LEU A 62 3.44 7.26 3.40
CA LEU A 62 3.42 7.91 2.08
C LEU A 62 2.98 9.38 2.13
N ASP A 63 2.79 9.94 3.33
CA ASP A 63 2.32 11.32 3.53
C ASP A 63 1.10 11.65 2.66
N THR A 64 0.13 10.73 2.65
CA THR A 64 -1.04 10.79 1.76
C THR A 64 -2.28 10.35 2.53
N PRO A 65 -3.39 11.10 2.50
CA PRO A 65 -4.63 10.67 3.13
C PRO A 65 -5.09 9.32 2.59
N PHE A 66 -5.50 8.39 3.46
CA PHE A 66 -5.89 7.04 3.04
C PHE A 66 -7.04 7.04 2.00
N THR A 67 -7.94 8.04 2.06
CA THR A 67 -9.05 8.21 1.11
C THR A 67 -8.55 8.37 -0.33
N HIS A 68 -7.38 8.98 -0.54
CA HIS A 68 -6.76 9.13 -1.85
C HIS A 68 -6.52 7.79 -2.55
N PHE A 69 -6.31 6.69 -1.81
CA PHE A 69 -6.09 5.37 -2.44
C PHE A 69 -7.40 4.66 -2.81
N ILE A 70 -8.54 5.14 -2.30
CA ILE A 70 -9.88 4.54 -2.49
C ILE A 70 -10.69 5.33 -3.54
N ASP A 71 -10.50 6.64 -3.63
CA ASP A 71 -11.33 7.57 -4.41
C ASP A 71 -10.98 7.66 -5.92
N VAL A 72 -10.00 6.88 -6.39
CA VAL A 72 -9.51 6.88 -7.79
C VAL A 72 -10.00 5.68 -8.53
#